data_AF-A0A7X5TNS5-F1
#
_entry.id   AF-A0A7X5TNS5-F1
#
_cell.length_a   1.000
_cell.length_b   1.000
_cell.length_c   1.000
_cell.angle_alpha   90.00
_cell.angle_beta   90.00
_cell.angle_gamma   90.00
#
_symmetry.space_group_name_H-M   'P 1'
#
loop_
_entity.id
_entity.type
_entity.pdbx_description
1 polymer ?
#
loop_
_entity_poly.entity_id
_entity_poly.type
_entity_poly.pdbx_seq_one_letter_code
_entity_poly.pdbx_strand_id
1 'polypeptide(L)'
;MEKVFEERVNKGNKSCSLTVWLDNDGYHLCYSALGRTNPQNGKKRERFTIFDETYDYKSIQSIDLSQLPLIAKTEKFKPLAECFLLMTNHFISKK
;
A
#
# COMPACT_ATOMS: atom_id res chain seq x y z
N MET A 1 1.88 -9.43 17.46
CA MET A 1 1.96 -8.79 16.13
C MET A 1 3.31 -8.11 15.99
N GLU A 2 4.12 -8.59 15.05
CA GLU A 2 5.48 -8.10 14.74
C GLU A 2 5.47 -7.43 13.36
N LYS A 3 6.12 -6.26 13.22
CA LYS A 3 6.27 -5.62 11.91
C LYS A 3 7.43 -6.26 11.17
N VAL A 4 7.14 -7.04 10.13
CA VAL A 4 8.17 -7.76 9.37
C VAL A 4 8.62 -7.04 8.09
N PHE A 5 7.83 -6.08 7.62
CA PHE A 5 8.16 -5.25 6.46
C PHE A 5 7.47 -3.89 6.53
N GLU A 6 8.15 -2.87 6.05
CA GLU A 6 7.56 -1.55 5.80
C GLU A 6 8.27 -0.91 4.62
N GLU A 7 7.48 -0.46 3.65
CA GLU A 7 7.98 0.35 2.54
C GLU A 7 6.99 1.46 2.22
N ARG A 8 7.54 2.59 1.75
CA ARG A 8 6.78 3.77 1.40
C ARG A 8 7.34 4.40 0.13
N VAL A 9 6.45 4.68 -0.82
CA VAL A 9 6.75 5.38 -2.08
C VAL A 9 5.95 6.67 -2.13
N ASN A 10 6.62 7.81 -2.41
CA ASN A 10 5.94 9.08 -2.62
C ASN A 10 5.89 9.41 -4.11
N LYS A 11 4.70 9.72 -4.66
CA LYS A 11 4.52 10.25 -6.03
C LYS A 11 3.76 11.57 -5.97
N GLY A 12 4.50 12.67 -6.08
CA GLY A 12 3.94 14.03 -6.07
C GLY A 12 3.18 14.33 -4.77
N ASN A 13 1.87 14.59 -4.87
CA ASN A 13 1.01 14.86 -3.70
C ASN A 13 0.45 13.58 -3.05
N LYS A 14 0.86 12.40 -3.50
CA LYS A 14 0.39 11.11 -2.98
C LYS A 14 1.54 10.35 -2.33
N SER A 15 1.20 9.54 -1.33
CA SER A 15 2.09 8.64 -0.63
C SER A 15 1.43 7.28 -0.58
N CYS A 16 2.13 6.24 -1.02
CA CYS A 16 1.71 4.85 -0.91
C CYS A 16 2.60 4.15 0.12
N SER A 17 2.03 3.26 0.91
CA SER A 17 2.77 2.43 1.86
C SER A 17 2.24 1.01 1.87
N LEU A 18 3.16 0.07 2.06
CA LEU A 18 2.88 -1.32 2.41
C LEU A 18 3.54 -1.58 3.76
N THR A 19 2.75 -1.93 4.76
CA THR A 19 3.25 -2.44 6.03
C THR A 19 2.78 -3.88 6.18
N VAL A 20 3.70 -4.79 6.45
CA VAL A 20 3.37 -6.19 6.67
C VAL A 20 3.61 -6.53 8.13
N TRP A 21 2.56 -7.06 8.76
CA TRP A 21 2.62 -7.57 10.12
C TRP A 21 2.56 -9.11 10.10
N LEU A 22 3.17 -9.73 11.09
CA LEU A 22 3.13 -11.16 11.33
C LEU A 22 2.64 -11.42 12.76
N ASP A 23 1.68 -12.31 12.90
CA ASP A 23 1.31 -12.87 14.20
C ASP A 23 0.97 -14.38 14.09
N ASN A 24 0.23 -14.90 15.07
CA ASN A 24 -0.14 -16.32 15.12
C ASN A 24 -1.15 -16.71 14.03
N ASP A 25 -1.92 -15.76 13.51
CA ASP A 25 -2.95 -15.98 12.48
C ASP A 25 -2.37 -15.85 11.07
N GLY A 26 -1.24 -15.15 10.91
CA GLY A 26 -0.44 -15.13 9.70
C GLY A 26 0.12 -13.75 9.36
N TYR A 27 0.18 -13.46 8.07
CA TYR A 27 0.64 -12.20 7.50
C TYR A 27 -0.53 -11.27 7.23
N HIS A 28 -0.40 -10.02 7.65
CA HIS A 28 -1.36 -8.95 7.42
C HIS A 28 -0.70 -7.89 6.55
N LEU A 29 -1.07 -7.83 5.27
CA LEU A 29 -0.54 -6.88 4.30
C LEU A 29 -1.43 -5.64 4.31
N CYS A 30 -0.98 -4.57 4.96
CA CYS A 30 -1.69 -3.30 5.05
C CYS A 30 -1.22 -2.35 3.94
N TYR A 31 -2.08 -2.13 2.95
CA TYR A 31 -1.85 -1.20 1.85
C TYR A 31 -2.57 0.10 2.12
N SER A 32 -1.83 1.21 2.13
CA SER A 32 -2.42 2.54 2.33
C SER A 32 -1.92 3.53 1.28
N ALA A 33 -2.81 4.39 0.80
CA ALA A 33 -2.47 5.53 -0.03
C ALA A 33 -3.10 6.80 0.54
N LEU A 34 -2.28 7.82 0.76
CA LEU A 34 -2.69 9.12 1.28
C LEU A 34 -2.45 10.20 0.23
N GLY A 35 -3.42 11.09 0.05
CA GLY A 35 -3.30 12.29 -0.75
C GLY A 35 -3.08 13.53 0.12
N ARG A 36 -2.57 14.59 -0.51
CA ARG A 36 -2.54 15.94 0.06
C ARG A 36 -3.35 16.89 -0.81
N THR A 37 -4.19 17.71 -0.19
CA THR A 37 -4.87 18.81 -0.88
C THR A 37 -3.86 19.84 -1.37
N ASN A 38 -4.21 20.55 -2.45
CA ASN A 38 -3.41 21.65 -2.97
C ASN A 38 -4.27 22.92 -3.08
N PRO A 39 -4.61 23.55 -1.96
CA PRO A 39 -5.47 24.73 -1.96
C PRO A 39 -4.75 25.93 -2.58
N GLN A 40 -5.52 26.79 -3.26
CA GLN A 40 -5.02 28.08 -3.74
C GLN A 40 -4.73 29.02 -2.55
N ASN A 41 -3.75 29.92 -2.71
CA ASN A 41 -3.37 30.96 -1.75
C ASN A 41 -2.70 30.47 -0.45
N GLY A 42 -1.86 29.43 -0.52
CA GLY A 42 -0.99 29.05 0.61
C GLY A 42 -1.72 28.54 1.86
N LYS A 43 -3.02 28.22 1.74
CA LYS A 43 -3.80 27.62 2.83
C LYS A 43 -3.20 26.26 3.22
N LYS A 44 -3.49 25.83 4.47
CA LYS A 44 -2.97 24.58 5.02
C LYS A 44 -3.32 23.39 4.12
N ARG A 45 -2.32 22.59 3.78
CA ARG A 45 -2.52 21.32 3.09
C ARG A 45 -3.05 20.27 4.06
N GLU A 46 -4.15 19.65 3.69
CA GLU A 46 -4.79 18.59 4.46
C GLU A 46 -4.45 17.24 3.85
N ARG A 47 -4.41 16.20 4.68
CA ARG A 47 -4.24 14.82 4.23
C ARG A 47 -5.60 14.15 4.16
N PHE A 48 -5.78 13.30 3.15
CA PHE A 48 -6.97 12.46 3.02
C PHE A 48 -6.55 11.06 2.59
N THR A 49 -7.32 10.07 3.02
CA THR A 49 -7.13 8.67 2.62
C THR A 49 -7.70 8.45 1.23
N ILE A 50 -6.88 7.89 0.34
CA ILE A 50 -7.30 7.48 -1.01
C ILE A 50 -7.63 5.99 -1.02
N PHE A 51 -6.84 5.19 -0.29
CA PHE A 51 -6.96 3.75 -0.22
C PHE A 51 -6.43 3.29 1.15
N ASP A 52 -7.10 2.34 1.79
CA ASP A 52 -6.66 1.75 3.05
C ASP A 52 -7.33 0.39 3.20
N GLU A 53 -6.60 -0.67 2.92
CA GLU A 53 -7.12 -2.04 2.98
C GLU A 53 -6.04 -2.99 3.51
N THR A 54 -6.50 -4.01 4.24
CA THR A 54 -5.65 -5.07 4.80
C THR A 54 -6.04 -6.40 4.19
N TYR A 55 -5.04 -7.19 3.82
CA TYR A 55 -5.21 -8.52 3.24
C TYR A 55 -4.47 -9.55 4.10
N ASP A 56 -5.20 -10.57 4.54
CA ASP A 56 -4.74 -11.55 5.51
C ASP A 56 -4.43 -12.89 4.84
N TYR A 57 -3.26 -13.45 5.14
CA TYR A 57 -2.79 -14.71 4.56
C TYR A 57 -2.07 -15.56 5.60
N LYS A 58 -2.29 -16.88 5.60
CA LYS A 58 -1.66 -17.79 6.58
C LYS A 58 -0.13 -17.87 6.43
N SER A 59 0.38 -17.70 5.22
CA SER A 59 1.81 -17.73 4.90
C SER A 59 2.13 -16.90 3.66
N ILE A 60 3.41 -16.60 3.44
CA ILE A 60 3.88 -15.90 2.23
C ILE A 60 3.52 -16.68 0.96
N GLN A 61 3.62 -18.01 0.98
CA GLN A 61 3.29 -18.85 -0.18
C GLN A 61 1.79 -18.88 -0.48
N SER A 62 0.94 -18.51 0.48
CA SER A 62 -0.52 -18.45 0.31
C SER A 62 -1.02 -17.09 -0.21
N ILE A 63 -0.12 -16.12 -0.43
CA ILE A 63 -0.49 -14.80 -0.94
C ILE A 63 -1.04 -14.93 -2.36
N ASP A 64 -2.33 -14.65 -2.51
CA ASP A 64 -3.00 -14.57 -3.81
C ASP A 64 -2.86 -13.17 -4.39
N LEU A 65 -1.90 -13.02 -5.31
CA LEU A 65 -1.62 -11.75 -6.00
C LEU A 65 -2.83 -11.19 -6.78
N SER A 66 -3.80 -12.04 -7.14
CA SER A 66 -4.98 -11.61 -7.88
C SER A 66 -5.99 -10.85 -7.02
N GLN A 67 -5.95 -11.05 -5.70
CA GLN A 67 -6.81 -10.35 -4.75
C GLN A 67 -6.21 -9.01 -4.31
N LEU A 68 -4.89 -8.84 -4.43
CA LEU A 68 -4.18 -7.65 -4.00
C LEU A 68 -4.45 -6.44 -4.92
N PRO A 69 -4.31 -5.20 -4.41
CA PRO A 69 -4.59 -3.97 -5.16
C PRO A 69 -3.46 -3.59 -6.13
N LEU A 70 -2.91 -4.56 -6.85
CA LEU A 70 -1.73 -4.41 -7.71
C LEU A 70 -2.08 -4.01 -9.15
N ILE A 71 -3.35 -4.16 -9.53
CA ILE A 71 -3.88 -3.80 -10.85
C ILE A 71 -5.00 -2.79 -10.66
N ALA A 72 -4.88 -1.63 -11.32
CA ALA A 72 -5.88 -0.59 -11.20
C ALA A 72 -7.13 -0.91 -12.03
N LYS A 73 -8.32 -0.76 -11.42
CA LYS A 73 -9.61 -0.86 -12.10
C LYS A 73 -9.89 0.32 -13.04
N THR A 74 -9.22 1.47 -12.83
CA THR A 74 -9.32 2.66 -13.68
C THR A 74 -7.97 3.36 -13.80
N GLU A 75 -7.76 4.11 -14.90
CA GLU A 75 -6.53 4.87 -15.15
C GLU A 75 -6.15 5.83 -14.01
N LYS A 76 -7.15 6.38 -13.30
CA LYS A 76 -6.92 7.27 -12.15
C LYS A 76 -6.13 6.60 -11.02
N PHE A 77 -6.31 5.29 -10.81
CA PHE A 77 -5.67 4.53 -9.74
C PHE A 77 -4.40 3.81 -10.19
N LYS A 78 -4.07 3.82 -11.50
CA LYS A 78 -2.89 3.17 -12.06
C LYS A 78 -1.57 3.55 -11.37
N PRO A 79 -1.31 4.83 -11.05
CA PRO A 79 -0.08 5.19 -10.33
C PRO A 79 0.01 4.60 -8.92
N LEU A 80 -1.13 4.34 -8.26
CA LEU A 80 -1.16 3.74 -6.92
C LEU A 80 -0.91 2.23 -7.00
N ALA A 81 -1.57 1.56 -7.93
CA ALA A 81 -1.38 0.14 -8.21
C ALA A 81 0.09 -0.18 -8.59
N GLU A 82 0.73 0.66 -9.41
CA GLU A 82 2.17 0.55 -9.72
C GLU A 82 3.06 0.62 -8.46
N CYS A 83 2.74 1.52 -7.53
CA CYS A 83 3.49 1.63 -6.27
C CYS A 83 3.29 0.38 -5.40
N PHE A 84 2.05 -0.10 -5.30
CA PHE A 84 1.74 -1.31 -4.53
C PHE A 84 2.40 -2.55 -5.14
N LEU A 85 2.40 -2.69 -6.47
CA LEU A 85 3.10 -3.75 -7.17
C LEU A 85 4.59 -3.75 -6.86
N LEU A 86 5.24 -2.58 -6.95
CA LEU A 86 6.66 -2.43 -6.63
C LEU A 86 6.98 -2.90 -5.19
N MET A 87 6.25 -2.38 -4.20
CA MET A 87 6.49 -2.70 -2.78
C MET A 87 6.18 -4.18 -2.48
N THR A 88 5.15 -4.75 -3.12
CA THR A 88 4.80 -6.17 -2.97
C THR A 88 5.89 -7.07 -3.51
N ASN A 89 6.42 -6.76 -4.70
CA ASN A 89 7.55 -7.51 -5.28
C ASN A 89 8.81 -7.41 -4.40
N HIS A 90 9.10 -6.24 -3.82
CA HIS A 90 10.20 -6.08 -2.87
C HIS A 90 10.02 -6.91 -1.60
N PHE A 91 8.80 -7.00 -1.07
CA PHE A 91 8.51 -7.83 0.09
C PHE A 91 8.72 -9.31 -0.23
N ILE A 92 8.11 -9.79 -1.32
CA ILE A 92 8.17 -11.20 -1.72
C ILE A 92 9.59 -11.62 -2.08
N SER A 93 10.36 -10.78 -2.77
CA SER A 93 11.74 -11.12 -3.18
C SER A 93 12.75 -11.19 -2.02
N LYS A 94 12.43 -10.62 -0.84
CA LYS A 94 13.30 -10.66 0.34
C LYS A 94 13.07 -11.88 1.24
N LYS A 95 12.14 -12.77 0.89
CA LYS A 95 11.69 -13.90 1.71
C LYS A 95 11.65 -15.19 0.91
#